data_AF-A0A656G9U3-F1
#
_entry.id   AF-A0A656G9U3-F1
#
_cell.length_a   1.000
_cell.length_b   1.000
_cell.length_c   1.000
_cell.angle_alpha   90.00
_cell.angle_beta   90.00
_cell.angle_gamma   90.00
#
_symmetry.space_group_name_H-M   'P 1'
#
loop_
_entity.id
_entity.type
_entity.pdbx_description
1 polymer ?
#
loop_
_entity_poly.entity_id
_entity_poly.type
_entity_poly.pdbx_seq_one_letter_code
_entity_poly.pdbx_strand_id
1 'polypeptide(L)'
;MSQALYARLLPEITLWSGLDRPDPAFASALLRRALNLPNQSAVGADPGEVLAIDSRAERPGGVTALLQTTVLLSPSEGGAQPYRVLRWQE
;
A
#
# COMPACT_ATOMS: atom_id res chain seq x y z
N MET A 1 -9.98 -15.84 13.41
CA MET A 1 -9.68 -14.39 13.39
C MET A 1 -10.88 -13.65 13.98
N SER A 2 -10.71 -12.74 14.94
CA SER A 2 -11.82 -11.92 15.47
C SER A 2 -11.86 -10.54 14.80
N GLN A 3 -13.02 -9.89 14.78
CA GLN A 3 -13.18 -8.55 14.19
C GLN A 3 -12.28 -7.51 14.86
N ALA A 4 -12.17 -7.57 16.19
CA ALA A 4 -11.32 -6.65 16.94
C ALA A 4 -9.83 -6.81 16.60
N LEU A 5 -9.37 -8.05 16.42
CA LEU A 5 -7.99 -8.31 15.99
C LEU A 5 -7.77 -7.87 14.54
N TYR A 6 -8.74 -8.15 13.65
CA TYR A 6 -8.70 -7.71 12.26
C TYR A 6 -8.59 -6.18 12.16
N ALA A 7 -9.43 -5.44 12.88
CA ALA A 7 -9.40 -3.98 12.88
C ALA A 7 -8.04 -3.42 13.34
N ARG A 8 -7.40 -4.06 14.32
CA ARG A 8 -6.06 -3.67 14.80
C ARG A 8 -4.95 -3.99 13.80
N LEU A 9 -5.09 -5.04 13.01
CA LEU A 9 -4.11 -5.46 12.00
C LEU A 9 -4.36 -4.83 10.63
N LEU A 10 -5.51 -4.19 10.40
CA LEU A 10 -5.86 -3.60 9.11
C LEU A 10 -4.76 -2.72 8.49
N PRO A 11 -4.03 -1.87 9.25
CA PRO A 11 -2.93 -1.07 8.68
C PRO A 11 -1.74 -1.90 8.17
N GLU A 12 -1.64 -3.15 8.58
CA GLU A 12 -0.54 -4.07 8.29
C GLU A 12 -0.91 -5.09 7.19
N ILE A 13 -2.16 -5.05 6.70
CA ILE A 13 -2.68 -5.97 5.69
C ILE A 13 -2.61 -5.28 4.32
N THR A 14 -1.92 -5.92 3.38
CA THR A 14 -1.76 -5.45 2.00
C THR A 14 -2.32 -6.47 1.01
N LEU A 15 -2.32 -6.11 -0.28
CA LEU A 15 -2.62 -7.06 -1.35
C LEU A 15 -1.55 -8.15 -1.40
N TRP A 16 -1.97 -9.41 -1.56
CA TRP A 16 -1.03 -10.53 -1.58
C TRP A 16 -0.15 -10.48 -2.83
N SER A 17 1.16 -10.37 -2.62
CA SER A 17 2.16 -10.26 -3.69
C SER A 17 2.60 -11.61 -4.27
N GLY A 18 2.15 -12.75 -3.72
CA GLY A 18 2.68 -14.07 -4.04
C GLY A 18 3.96 -14.44 -3.29
N LEU A 19 4.54 -13.51 -2.51
CA LEU A 19 5.72 -13.76 -1.69
C LEU A 19 5.34 -14.26 -0.29
N ASP A 20 6.21 -15.10 0.30
CA ASP A 20 6.01 -15.66 1.64
C ASP A 20 6.22 -14.65 2.77
N ARG A 21 6.88 -13.52 2.47
CA ARG A 21 7.22 -12.45 3.42
C ARG A 21 7.17 -11.09 2.74
N PRO A 22 6.81 -10.02 3.47
CA PRO A 22 6.89 -8.65 2.94
C PRO A 22 8.34 -8.20 2.79
N ASP A 23 8.57 -7.24 1.90
CA ASP A 23 9.86 -6.57 1.78
C ASP A 23 10.21 -5.82 3.08
N PRO A 24 11.34 -6.12 3.75
CA PRO A 24 11.74 -5.45 4.98
C PRO A 24 11.94 -3.94 4.85
N ALA A 25 12.28 -3.43 3.66
CA ALA A 25 12.46 -2.00 3.42
C ALA A 25 11.14 -1.21 3.52
N PHE A 26 10.03 -1.85 3.14
CA PHE A 26 8.69 -1.25 3.13
C PHE A 26 7.79 -1.75 4.27
N ALA A 27 8.22 -2.76 5.03
CA ALA A 27 7.48 -3.27 6.18
C ALA A 27 7.44 -2.27 7.35
N SER A 28 6.29 -2.20 8.03
CA SER A 28 6.14 -1.42 9.26
C SER A 28 7.08 -1.91 10.37
N ALA A 29 7.29 -1.08 11.40
CA ALA A 29 8.04 -1.49 12.58
C ALA A 29 7.36 -2.64 13.35
N LEU A 30 6.04 -2.81 13.23
CA LEU A 30 5.32 -3.93 13.83
C LEU A 30 5.64 -5.22 13.08
N LEU A 31 5.49 -5.24 11.75
CA LEU A 31 5.77 -6.42 10.94
C LEU A 31 7.25 -6.82 10.99
N ARG A 32 8.17 -5.86 10.98
CA ARG A 32 9.61 -6.14 11.15
C ARG A 32 9.91 -6.89 12.44
N ARG A 33 9.31 -6.48 13.56
CA ARG A 33 9.48 -7.17 14.85
C ARG A 33 8.77 -8.52 14.88
N ALA A 34 7.53 -8.58 14.40
CA ALA A 34 6.72 -9.80 14.43
C ALA A 34 7.30 -10.92 13.56
N LEU A 35 7.91 -10.58 12.43
CA LEU A 35 8.46 -11.52 11.46
C LEU A 35 9.99 -11.61 11.49
N ASN A 36 10.64 -10.96 12.47
CA ASN A 36 12.09 -10.88 12.61
C ASN A 36 12.81 -10.48 11.31
N LEU A 37 12.33 -9.42 10.66
CA LEU A 37 12.89 -8.89 9.42
C LEU A 37 14.06 -7.95 9.72
N PRO A 38 15.07 -7.87 8.84
CA PRO A 38 16.16 -6.92 9.00
C PRO A 38 15.67 -5.47 8.94
N ASN A 39 16.38 -4.57 9.61
CA ASN A 39 16.11 -3.14 9.53
C ASN A 39 16.76 -2.56 8.27
N GLN A 40 15.99 -2.43 7.19
CA GLN A 40 16.45 -1.91 5.90
C GLN A 40 15.77 -0.57 5.58
N SER A 41 16.48 0.30 4.87
CA SER A 41 15.95 1.59 4.40
C SER A 41 15.26 1.42 3.06
N ALA A 42 14.12 2.09 2.86
CA ALA A 42 13.46 2.19 1.56
C ALA A 42 14.16 3.18 0.60
N VAL A 43 15.11 4.00 1.10
CA VAL A 43 15.78 4.99 0.27
C VAL A 43 16.61 4.31 -0.82
N GLY A 44 16.25 4.56 -2.08
CA GLY A 44 16.89 3.95 -3.25
C GLY A 44 16.45 2.51 -3.55
N ALA A 45 15.53 1.94 -2.77
CA ALA A 45 14.92 0.65 -3.07
C ALA A 45 13.84 0.80 -4.15
N ASP A 46 13.67 -0.25 -4.95
CA ASP A 46 12.54 -0.36 -5.88
C ASP A 46 11.26 -0.69 -5.11
N PRO A 47 10.21 0.16 -5.12
CA PRO A 47 8.95 -0.09 -4.42
C PRO A 47 8.05 -1.12 -5.12
N GLY A 48 8.43 -1.59 -6.31
CA GLY A 48 7.62 -2.50 -7.11
C GLY A 48 6.43 -1.83 -7.80
N GLU A 49 5.53 -2.66 -8.33
CA GLU A 49 4.48 -2.21 -9.26
C GLU A 49 3.12 -1.94 -8.62
N VAL A 50 2.92 -2.32 -7.35
CA VAL A 50 1.65 -2.11 -6.64
C VAL A 50 1.79 -0.93 -5.69
N LEU A 51 1.08 0.16 -5.99
CA LEU A 51 1.13 1.40 -5.21
C LEU A 51 -0.19 1.65 -4.49
N ALA A 52 -0.12 1.98 -3.20
CA ALA A 52 -1.23 2.55 -2.45
C ALA A 52 -1.11 4.08 -2.47
N ILE A 53 -2.21 4.77 -2.78
CA ILE A 53 -2.27 6.23 -2.91
C ILE A 53 -3.39 6.73 -2.01
N ASP A 54 -3.02 7.58 -1.05
CA ASP A 54 -3.94 8.37 -0.24
C ASP A 54 -3.93 9.81 -0.75
N SER A 55 -5.03 10.25 -1.36
CA SER A 55 -5.22 11.61 -1.88
C SER A 55 -6.20 12.37 -1.01
N ARG A 56 -5.86 13.61 -0.66
CA ARG A 56 -6.68 14.51 0.17
C ARG A 56 -6.79 15.87 -0.51
N ALA A 57 -8.02 16.29 -0.76
CA ALA A 57 -8.31 17.63 -1.27
C ALA A 57 -9.02 18.45 -0.19
N GLU A 58 -8.55 19.67 0.02
CA GLU A 58 -9.14 20.61 0.99
C GLU A 58 -9.56 21.90 0.31
N ARG A 59 -10.75 22.40 0.67
CA ARG A 59 -11.22 23.72 0.25
C ARG A 59 -11.16 24.70 1.43
N PRO A 60 -10.86 25.99 1.16
CA PRO A 60 -11.06 27.03 2.16
C PRO A 60 -12.48 26.97 2.72
N GLY A 61 -12.60 26.94 4.06
CA GLY A 61 -13.88 26.70 4.75
C GLY A 61 -14.06 25.27 5.30
N GLY A 62 -13.06 24.39 5.17
CA GLY A 62 -12.98 23.13 5.92
C GLY A 62 -13.63 21.92 5.26
N VAL A 63 -14.04 22.02 4.00
CA VAL A 63 -14.52 20.85 3.24
C VAL A 63 -13.32 20.02 2.79
N THR A 64 -13.35 18.73 3.11
CA THR A 64 -12.31 17.76 2.74
C THR A 64 -12.91 16.62 1.92
N ALA A 65 -12.20 16.19 0.88
CA ALA A 65 -12.45 14.95 0.16
C ALA A 65 -11.23 14.04 0.29
N LEU A 66 -11.46 12.74 0.49
CA LEU A 66 -10.43 11.72 0.60
C LEU A 66 -10.65 10.68 -0.52
N LEU A 67 -9.55 10.17 -1.06
CA LEU A 67 -9.55 9.05 -1.98
C LEU A 67 -8.40 8.12 -1.58
N GLN A 68 -8.73 6.86 -1.31
CA GLN A 68 -7.75 5.80 -1.09
C GLN A 68 -7.84 4.81 -2.25
N THR A 69 -6.77 4.67 -3.01
CA THR A 69 -6.72 3.76 -4.16
C THR A 69 -5.48 2.89 -4.14
N THR A 70 -5.61 1.67 -4.65
CA THR A 70 -4.47 0.77 -4.91
C THR A 70 -4.39 0.53 -6.40
N VAL A 71 -3.24 0.80 -7.00
CA VAL A 71 -3.01 0.65 -8.44
C VAL A 71 -1.91 -0.37 -8.71
N LEU A 72 -2.05 -1.14 -9.78
CA LEU A 72 -0.99 -1.94 -10.38
C LEU A 72 -0.46 -1.22 -11.61
N LEU A 73 0.81 -0.85 -11.60
CA LEU A 73 1.50 -0.33 -12.78
C LEU A 73 1.56 -1.42 -13.85
N SER A 74 1.16 -1.08 -15.07
CA SER A 74 1.13 -2.01 -16.20
C SER A 74 2.03 -1.46 -17.29
N PRO A 75 3.34 -1.73 -17.26
CA PRO A 75 4.25 -1.33 -18.33
C PRO A 75 4.03 -2.24 -19.53
N SER A 76 2.89 -2.12 -20.21
CA SER A 76 2.67 -2.82 -21.47
C SER A 76 3.43 -2.10 -22.58
N GLU A 77 4.33 -2.80 -23.25
CA GLU A 77 4.90 -2.39 -24.55
C GLU A 77 3.78 -2.38 -25.60
N GLY A 78 2.97 -1.30 -25.64
CA GLY A 78 1.92 -1.09 -26.64
C GLY A 78 0.47 -0.98 -26.13
N GLY A 79 0.21 -0.93 -24.82
CA GLY A 79 -1.13 -0.73 -24.26
C GLY A 79 -1.45 0.74 -23.89
N ALA A 80 -2.73 1.12 -23.95
CA ALA A 80 -3.19 2.50 -23.78
C ALA A 80 -3.30 2.99 -22.32
N GLN A 81 -3.27 2.11 -21.32
CA GLN A 81 -3.40 2.48 -19.90
C GLN A 81 -2.14 2.12 -19.12
N PRO A 82 -1.46 3.10 -18.49
CA PRO A 82 -0.21 2.87 -17.76
C PRO A 82 -0.39 2.16 -16.41
N TYR A 83 -1.63 1.98 -15.93
CA TYR A 83 -1.95 1.31 -14.68
C TYR A 83 -3.37 0.75 -14.68
N ARG A 84 -3.66 -0.11 -13.70
CA ARG A 84 -4.99 -0.66 -13.38
C ARG A 84 -5.34 -0.37 -11.92
N VAL A 85 -6.59 0.03 -11.65
CA VAL A 85 -7.10 0.17 -10.28
C VAL A 85 -7.51 -1.19 -9.72
N LEU A 86 -6.99 -1.55 -8.54
CA LEU A 86 -7.31 -2.79 -7.81
C LEU A 86 -8.31 -2.55 -6.67
N ARG A 87 -8.28 -1.36 -6.06
CA ARG A 87 -9.19 -0.94 -4.97
C ARG A 87 -9.44 0.56 -5.07
N TRP A 88 -10.68 0.97 -4.78
CA TRP A 88 -11.11 2.38 -4.78
C TRP A 88 -12.02 2.65 -3.59
N GLN A 89 -11.75 3.72 -2.82
CA GLN A 89 -12.54 4.14 -1.66
C GLN A 89 -12.55 5.66 -1.54
N GLU A 90 -13.74 6.25 -1.39
CA GLU A 90 -14.00 7.68 -1.22
C GLU A 90 -14.73 7.96 0.10
#